data_AF-A0A968L765-F1
#
_entry.id   AF-A0A968L765-F1
#
_cell.length_a   1.000
_cell.length_b   1.000
_cell.length_c   1.000
_cell.angle_alpha   90.00
_cell.angle_beta   90.00
_cell.angle_gamma   90.00
#
_symmetry.space_group_name_H-M   'P 1'
#
loop_
_entity.id
_entity.type
_entity.pdbx_description
1 polymer ?
#
loop_
_entity_poly.entity_id
_entity_poly.type
_entity_poly.pdbx_seq_one_letter_code
_entity_poly.pdbx_strand_id
1 'polypeptide(L)'
;MRTTTEKLRKLTSNETSKWLEKTKWRVANEKWLDKSAKIALTILRVIREKNISQKNLAEMLKISPQQINKILKGQENLTLETISKIEIVLGIVLSETPMFQTTFQSIPIKEYTIPKYRETVNIINLVPYRQMQEPISCVVSNDDILKRKTA
;
A
#
# COMPACT_ATOMS: atom_id res chain seq x y z
N MET A 1 -31.29 -43.17 -44.89
CA MET A 1 -30.51 -41.93 -44.60
C MET A 1 -29.98 -42.01 -43.18
N ARG A 2 -28.72 -41.66 -42.91
CA ARG A 2 -28.21 -41.60 -41.51
C ARG A 2 -28.92 -40.48 -40.77
N THR A 3 -29.40 -40.75 -39.57
CA THR A 3 -30.10 -39.76 -38.75
C THR A 3 -29.10 -38.72 -38.23
N THR A 4 -29.56 -37.49 -38.00
CA THR A 4 -28.70 -36.39 -37.52
C THR A 4 -27.97 -36.74 -36.22
N THR A 5 -28.61 -37.55 -35.37
CA THR A 5 -28.07 -38.00 -34.07
C THR A 5 -26.87 -38.95 -34.23
N GLU A 6 -26.87 -39.85 -35.21
CA GLU A 6 -25.73 -40.73 -35.49
C GLU A 6 -24.50 -39.97 -35.98
N LYS A 7 -24.72 -38.95 -36.83
CA LYS A 7 -23.64 -38.08 -37.32
C LYS A 7 -23.02 -37.29 -36.16
N LEU A 8 -23.87 -36.77 -35.27
CA LEU A 8 -23.43 -35.99 -34.11
C LEU A 8 -22.56 -36.85 -33.16
N ARG A 9 -23.05 -38.04 -32.80
CA ARG A 9 -22.36 -38.96 -31.88
C ARG A 9 -20.98 -39.41 -32.38
N LYS A 10 -20.78 -39.43 -33.70
CA LYS A 10 -19.49 -39.76 -34.34
C LYS A 10 -18.48 -38.60 -34.30
N LEU A 11 -18.95 -37.37 -34.12
CA LEU A 11 -18.14 -36.15 -34.03
C LEU A 11 -17.85 -35.73 -32.58
N THR A 12 -18.60 -36.26 -31.61
CA THR A 12 -18.42 -35.95 -30.19
C THR A 12 -17.43 -36.91 -29.53
N SER A 13 -16.44 -36.36 -28.83
CA SER A 13 -15.63 -37.15 -27.88
C SER A 13 -16.51 -37.67 -26.74
N ASN A 14 -16.22 -38.87 -26.26
CA ASN A 14 -16.91 -39.48 -25.12
C ASN A 14 -16.46 -38.90 -23.76
N GLU A 15 -15.39 -38.09 -23.77
CA GLU A 15 -14.87 -37.41 -22.58
C GLU A 15 -15.67 -36.14 -22.26
N THR A 16 -16.10 -36.00 -21.01
CA THR A 16 -16.71 -34.77 -20.53
C THR A 16 -15.68 -33.64 -20.53
N SER A 17 -16.04 -32.50 -21.11
CA SER A 17 -15.11 -31.37 -21.19
C SER A 17 -14.80 -30.83 -19.78
N LYS A 18 -13.54 -30.42 -19.55
CA LYS A 18 -13.11 -29.70 -18.34
C LYS A 18 -13.75 -28.30 -18.20
N TRP A 19 -14.68 -27.93 -19.08
CA TRP A 19 -15.32 -26.62 -19.11
C TRP A 19 -16.14 -26.35 -17.85
N LEU A 20 -16.88 -27.36 -17.36
CA LEU A 20 -17.72 -27.20 -16.17
C LEU A 20 -16.87 -26.89 -14.94
N GLU A 21 -15.78 -27.62 -14.75
CA GLU A 21 -14.83 -27.41 -13.65
C GLU A 21 -14.17 -26.03 -13.73
N LYS A 22 -13.69 -25.64 -14.92
CA LYS A 22 -13.12 -24.30 -15.14
C LYS A 22 -14.11 -23.18 -14.86
N THR A 23 -15.38 -23.37 -15.21
CA THR A 23 -16.44 -22.37 -14.98
C THR A 23 -16.73 -22.23 -13.49
N LYS A 24 -16.89 -23.35 -12.77
CA LYS A 24 -17.05 -23.34 -11.31
C LYS A 24 -15.88 -22.65 -10.62
N TRP A 25 -14.65 -22.92 -11.06
CA TRP A 25 -13.46 -22.27 -10.54
C TRP A 25 -13.47 -20.76 -10.79
N ARG A 26 -13.85 -20.29 -11.98
CA ARG A 26 -13.93 -18.85 -12.29
C ARG A 26 -14.94 -18.13 -11.41
N VAL A 27 -16.12 -18.72 -11.22
CA VAL A 27 -17.16 -18.15 -10.34
C VAL A 27 -16.66 -18.06 -8.90
N ALA A 28 -16.02 -19.11 -8.39
CA ALA A 28 -15.46 -19.11 -7.03
C ALA A 28 -14.34 -18.08 -6.84
N ASN A 29 -13.63 -17.70 -7.91
CA ASN A 29 -12.43 -16.86 -7.89
C ASN A 29 -12.65 -15.46 -8.52
N GLU A 30 -13.89 -15.12 -8.84
CA GLU A 30 -14.27 -13.94 -9.64
C GLU A 30 -13.62 -12.65 -9.14
N LYS A 31 -13.69 -12.38 -7.83
CA LYS A 31 -13.24 -11.11 -7.25
C LYS A 31 -11.75 -10.80 -7.47
N TRP A 32 -10.87 -11.79 -7.33
CA TRP A 32 -9.44 -11.55 -7.54
C TRP A 32 -9.06 -11.66 -9.02
N LEU A 33 -9.79 -12.45 -9.81
CA LEU A 33 -9.65 -12.49 -11.27
C LEU A 33 -9.98 -11.13 -11.89
N ASP A 34 -11.03 -10.46 -11.43
CA ASP A 34 -11.38 -9.10 -11.86
C ASP A 34 -10.28 -8.10 -11.54
N LYS A 35 -9.70 -8.17 -10.33
CA LYS A 35 -8.57 -7.31 -9.94
C LYS A 35 -7.34 -7.59 -10.81
N SER A 36 -7.01 -8.87 -11.04
CA SER A 36 -5.89 -9.30 -11.87
C SER A 36 -6.07 -8.83 -13.32
N ALA A 37 -7.27 -8.96 -13.87
CA ALA A 37 -7.61 -8.49 -15.21
C ALA A 37 -7.47 -6.96 -15.34
N LYS A 38 -7.94 -6.19 -14.34
CA LYS A 38 -7.76 -4.73 -14.31
C LYS A 38 -6.28 -4.34 -14.32
N ILE A 39 -5.47 -4.98 -13.47
CA ILE A 39 -4.02 -4.76 -13.43
C ILE A 39 -3.38 -5.08 -14.79
N ALA A 40 -3.73 -6.22 -15.39
CA ALA A 40 -3.21 -6.63 -16.69
C ALA A 40 -3.53 -5.61 -17.79
N LEU A 41 -4.77 -5.11 -17.84
CA LEU A 41 -5.18 -4.09 -18.79
C LEU A 41 -4.43 -2.77 -18.59
N THR A 42 -4.23 -2.34 -17.35
CA THR A 42 -3.43 -1.14 -17.04
C THR A 42 -2.01 -1.30 -17.53
N ILE A 43 -1.35 -2.43 -17.25
CA ILE A 43 0.01 -2.70 -17.73
C ILE A 43 0.05 -2.69 -19.27
N LEU A 44 -0.88 -3.37 -19.93
CA LEU A 44 -0.97 -3.42 -21.39
C LEU A 44 -1.14 -2.03 -22.02
N ARG A 45 -1.88 -1.14 -21.36
CA ARG A 45 -2.05 0.25 -21.80
C ARG A 45 -0.74 1.02 -21.68
N VAL A 46 -0.09 0.94 -20.53
CA VAL A 46 1.14 1.69 -20.24
C VAL A 46 2.30 1.25 -21.15
N ILE A 47 2.46 -0.06 -21.40
CA ILE A 47 3.51 -0.52 -22.33
C ILE A 47 3.27 -0.06 -23.76
N ARG A 48 2.01 0.07 -24.20
CA ARG A 48 1.67 0.61 -25.52
C ARG A 48 1.99 2.09 -25.60
N GLU A 49 1.62 2.86 -24.57
CA GLU A 49 1.91 4.30 -24.48
C GLU A 49 3.42 4.56 -24.48
N LYS A 50 4.21 3.70 -23.83
CA LYS A 50 5.68 3.80 -23.77
C LYS A 50 6.42 3.11 -24.93
N ASN A 51 5.72 2.47 -25.87
CA ASN A 51 6.30 1.65 -26.94
C ASN A 51 7.28 0.56 -26.43
N ILE A 52 6.98 -0.05 -25.29
CA ILE A 52 7.79 -1.12 -24.68
C ILE A 52 7.23 -2.48 -25.10
N SER A 53 8.10 -3.40 -25.53
CA SER A 53 7.71 -4.78 -25.82
C SER A 53 7.51 -5.59 -24.54
N GLN A 54 6.66 -6.62 -24.57
CA GLN A 54 6.47 -7.52 -23.41
C GLN A 54 7.77 -8.25 -23.02
N LYS A 55 8.66 -8.52 -23.99
CA LYS A 55 9.97 -9.13 -23.73
C LYS A 55 10.88 -8.17 -22.98
N ASN A 56 10.93 -6.91 -23.42
CA ASN A 56 11.72 -5.87 -22.75
C ASN A 56 11.23 -5.66 -21.31
N LEU A 57 9.90 -5.66 -21.10
CA LEU A 57 9.33 -5.59 -19.76
C LEU A 57 9.79 -6.77 -18.88
N ALA A 58 9.82 -7.99 -19.43
CA ALA A 58 10.29 -9.18 -18.72
C ALA A 58 11.77 -9.06 -18.32
N GLU A 59 12.61 -8.57 -19.23
CA GLU A 59 14.04 -8.30 -18.98
C GLU A 59 14.24 -7.25 -17.89
N MET A 60 13.50 -6.13 -17.95
CA MET A 60 13.55 -5.06 -16.93
C MET A 60 13.16 -5.58 -15.54
N LEU A 61 12.15 -6.44 -15.47
CA LEU A 61 11.67 -7.03 -14.22
C LEU A 61 12.51 -8.23 -13.73
N LYS A 62 13.43 -8.74 -14.57
CA LYS A 62 14.17 -10.00 -14.34
C LYS A 62 13.25 -11.20 -14.09
N ILE A 63 12.14 -11.26 -14.82
CA ILE A 63 11.13 -12.32 -14.73
C ILE A 63 11.05 -13.07 -16.07
N SER A 64 10.65 -14.34 -16.04
CA SER A 64 10.49 -15.12 -17.28
C SER A 64 9.40 -14.51 -18.20
N PRO A 65 9.60 -14.49 -19.53
CA PRO A 65 8.57 -14.06 -20.48
C PRO A 65 7.27 -14.86 -20.37
N GLN A 66 7.35 -16.13 -19.96
CA GLN A 66 6.20 -17.00 -19.73
C GLN A 66 5.35 -16.49 -18.55
N GLN A 67 5.99 -16.06 -17.46
CA GLN A 67 5.29 -15.50 -16.31
C GLN A 67 4.67 -14.15 -16.65
N ILE A 68 5.38 -13.27 -17.37
CA ILE A 68 4.79 -12.01 -17.87
C ILE A 68 3.56 -12.28 -18.75
N ASN A 69 3.59 -13.28 -19.62
CA ASN A 69 2.42 -13.67 -20.41
C ASN A 69 1.23 -14.12 -19.56
N LYS A 70 1.46 -14.82 -18.43
CA LYS A 70 0.36 -15.20 -17.51
C LYS A 70 -0.21 -13.99 -16.78
N ILE A 71 0.67 -13.07 -16.36
CA ILE A 71 0.29 -11.81 -15.71
C ILE A 71 -0.57 -10.97 -16.64
N LEU A 72 -0.14 -10.77 -17.89
CA LEU A 72 -0.87 -9.98 -18.89
C LEU A 72 -2.18 -10.63 -19.35
N LYS A 73 -2.39 -11.91 -19.05
CA LYS A 73 -3.66 -12.61 -19.26
C LYS A 73 -4.58 -12.56 -18.04
N GLY A 74 -4.14 -12.00 -16.91
CA GLY A 74 -4.89 -11.96 -15.65
C GLY A 74 -5.11 -13.34 -15.02
N GLN A 75 -4.28 -14.33 -15.37
CA GLN A 75 -4.40 -15.72 -14.88
C GLN A 75 -3.45 -16.04 -13.72
N GLU A 76 -2.53 -15.12 -13.43
CA GLU A 76 -1.54 -15.28 -12.37
C GLU A 76 -2.01 -14.57 -11.09
N ASN A 77 -1.76 -15.19 -9.94
CA ASN A 77 -1.86 -14.51 -8.65
C ASN A 77 -0.55 -13.76 -8.39
N LEU A 78 -0.57 -12.44 -8.55
CA LEU A 78 0.59 -11.58 -8.40
C LEU A 78 1.00 -11.45 -6.93
N THR A 79 2.28 -11.63 -6.63
CA THR A 79 2.82 -11.26 -5.32
C THR A 79 2.91 -9.73 -5.21
N LEU A 80 2.77 -9.19 -3.99
CA LEU A 80 2.95 -7.76 -3.73
C LEU A 80 4.31 -7.27 -4.22
N GLU A 81 5.36 -8.07 -4.04
CA GLU A 81 6.69 -7.77 -4.56
C GLU A 81 6.71 -7.58 -6.08
N THR A 82 6.01 -8.43 -6.83
CA THR A 82 5.91 -8.32 -8.29
C THR A 82 5.16 -7.06 -8.69
N ILE A 83 4.07 -6.75 -7.99
CA ILE A 83 3.28 -5.52 -8.23
C ILE A 83 4.18 -4.29 -8.02
N SER A 84 4.86 -4.19 -6.88
CA SER A 84 5.73 -3.05 -6.58
C SER A 84 6.89 -2.92 -7.57
N LYS A 85 7.47 -4.03 -8.05
CA LYS A 85 8.50 -3.98 -9.11
C LYS A 85 7.94 -3.41 -10.40
N ILE A 86 6.72 -3.80 -10.79
CA ILE A 86 6.06 -3.28 -11.99
C ILE A 86 5.76 -1.78 -11.82
N GLU A 87 5.25 -1.37 -10.65
CA GLU A 87 4.97 0.04 -10.33
C GLU A 87 6.23 0.91 -10.45
N ILE A 88 7.37 0.44 -9.93
CA ILE A 88 8.66 1.15 -10.02
C ILE A 88 9.15 1.23 -11.47
N VAL A 89 9.14 0.11 -12.20
CA VAL A 89 9.65 0.04 -13.59
C VAL A 89 8.79 0.88 -14.54
N LEU A 90 7.47 0.84 -14.36
CA LEU A 90 6.53 1.57 -15.20
C LEU A 90 6.20 2.97 -14.68
N GLY A 91 6.59 3.32 -13.45
CA GLY A 91 6.26 4.62 -12.84
C GLY A 91 4.75 4.83 -12.73
N ILE A 92 4.01 3.80 -12.33
CA ILE A 92 2.54 3.81 -12.19
C ILE A 92 2.13 3.27 -10.84
N VAL A 93 0.86 3.51 -10.46
CA VAL A 93 0.25 2.89 -9.27
C VAL A 93 -0.78 1.85 -9.75
N LEU A 94 -0.63 0.61 -9.31
CA LEU A 94 -1.51 -0.51 -9.66
C LEU A 94 -2.46 -0.87 -8.51
N SER A 95 -2.04 -0.69 -7.26
CA SER A 95 -2.86 -0.94 -6.08
C SER A 95 -2.74 0.17 -5.04
N GLU A 96 -3.84 0.86 -4.79
CA GLU A 96 -3.94 1.82 -3.70
C GLU A 96 -4.55 1.16 -2.47
N THR A 97 -3.93 1.36 -1.32
CA THR A 97 -4.52 1.02 -0.03
C THR A 97 -5.31 2.21 0.49
N PRO A 98 -6.52 2.02 1.02
CA PRO A 98 -7.27 3.12 1.61
C PRO A 98 -6.50 3.65 2.82
N MET A 99 -6.16 4.94 2.76
CA MET A 99 -5.54 5.62 3.89
C MET A 99 -6.62 5.87 4.96
N PHE A 100 -6.39 5.42 6.19
CA PHE A 100 -7.31 5.71 7.29
C PHE A 100 -7.13 7.18 7.69
N GLN A 101 -8.13 8.02 7.44
CA GLN A 101 -8.11 9.41 7.88
C GLN A 101 -8.54 9.47 9.34
N THR A 102 -7.62 9.81 10.25
CA THR A 102 -7.99 10.13 11.63
C THR A 102 -8.68 11.48 11.63
N THR A 103 -10.01 11.48 11.66
CA THR A 103 -10.76 12.69 11.95
C THR A 103 -10.53 13.07 13.41
N PHE A 104 -9.72 14.08 13.66
CA PHE A 104 -9.67 14.73 14.96
C PHE A 104 -11.01 15.42 15.19
N GLN A 105 -11.84 14.85 16.08
CA GLN A 105 -12.99 15.57 16.58
C GLN A 105 -12.48 16.63 17.54
N SER A 106 -12.62 17.90 17.17
CA SER A 106 -12.38 19.02 18.08
C SER A 106 -13.28 18.84 19.29
N ILE A 107 -12.69 18.54 20.44
CA ILE A 107 -13.40 18.59 21.71
C ILE A 107 -13.72 20.08 21.92
N PRO A 108 -14.98 20.48 22.17
CA PRO A 108 -15.28 21.86 22.49
C PRO A 108 -14.48 22.23 23.73
N ILE A 109 -13.56 23.19 23.59
CA ILE A 109 -12.89 23.80 24.73
C ILE A 109 -14.01 24.47 25.52
N LYS A 110 -14.44 23.84 26.62
CA LYS A 110 -15.26 24.55 27.60
C LYS A 110 -14.41 25.71 28.07
N GLU A 111 -14.87 26.92 27.80
CA GLU A 111 -14.27 28.15 28.25
C GLU A 111 -14.22 28.10 29.79
N TYR A 112 -13.08 27.65 30.32
CA TYR A 112 -12.84 27.71 31.75
C TYR A 112 -12.59 29.17 32.07
N THR A 113 -13.60 29.85 32.59
CA THR A 113 -13.41 31.16 33.21
C THR A 113 -12.45 30.96 34.38
N ILE A 114 -11.22 31.44 34.24
CA ILE A 114 -10.26 31.46 35.35
C ILE A 114 -10.90 32.36 36.41
N PRO A 115 -11.26 31.85 37.60
CA PRO A 115 -11.82 32.70 38.65
C PRO A 115 -10.81 33.79 38.95
N LYS A 116 -11.24 35.04 38.83
CA LYS A 116 -10.40 36.21 39.13
C LYS A 116 -10.12 36.17 40.62
N TYR A 117 -8.98 35.60 41.01
CA TYR A 117 -8.55 35.54 42.41
C TYR A 117 -8.55 36.96 42.96
N ARG A 118 -9.46 37.25 43.88
CA ARG A 118 -9.49 38.50 44.64
C ARG A 118 -9.32 38.13 46.10
N GLU A 119 -8.08 38.15 46.53
CA GLU A 119 -7.72 38.56 47.88
C GLU A 119 -6.29 39.10 47.79
N THR A 120 -6.13 40.39 48.07
CA THR A 120 -4.81 40.99 48.23
C THR A 120 -4.21 40.38 49.49
N VAL A 121 -3.36 39.37 49.33
CA VAL A 121 -2.46 38.95 50.40
C VAL A 121 -1.61 40.16 50.78
N ASN A 122 -1.66 40.55 52.05
CA ASN A 122 -0.79 41.57 52.60
C ASN A 122 0.65 41.03 52.59
N ILE A 123 1.42 41.38 51.55
CA ILE A 123 2.76 40.80 51.26
C ILE A 123 3.81 41.17 52.34
N ILE A 124 3.47 41.98 53.35
CA ILE A 124 4.43 42.36 54.38
C ILE A 124 4.84 41.15 55.27
N ASN A 125 4.06 40.07 55.33
CA ASN A 125 4.32 38.95 56.25
C ASN A 125 4.54 37.56 55.63
N LEU A 126 4.74 37.44 54.30
CA LEU A 126 5.10 36.15 53.69
C LEU A 126 6.58 36.11 53.28
N VAL A 127 7.43 36.21 54.30
CA VAL A 127 8.73 35.53 54.47
C VAL A 127 9.84 35.88 53.45
N PRO A 128 11.10 36.11 53.92
CA PRO A 128 12.10 36.87 53.19
C PRO A 128 12.81 36.04 52.10
N TYR A 129 13.05 36.68 50.96
CA TYR A 129 14.02 36.25 49.96
C TYR A 129 15.41 36.08 50.60
N ARG A 130 15.86 34.83 50.75
CA ARG A 130 17.29 34.53 50.86
C ARG A 130 17.65 33.23 50.15
N GLN A 131 18.48 33.42 49.11
CA GLN A 131 19.41 32.48 48.50
C GLN A 131 18.84 31.43 47.53
N MET A 132 18.53 31.90 46.33
CA MET A 132 18.90 31.19 45.08
C MET A 132 19.57 32.21 44.15
N GLN A 133 20.79 32.62 44.51
CA GLN A 133 21.74 33.17 43.56
C GLN A 133 22.70 32.06 43.23
N GLU A 134 22.44 31.31 42.17
CA GLU A 134 23.46 31.01 41.17
C GLU A 134 22.75 30.96 39.80
N PRO A 135 23.20 31.74 38.80
CA PRO A 135 22.63 31.63 37.46
C PRO A 135 22.98 30.27 36.89
N ILE A 136 21.99 29.52 36.40
CA ILE A 136 22.24 28.37 35.54
C ILE A 136 22.77 28.93 34.20
N SER A 137 24.10 29.09 34.11
CA SER A 137 24.78 29.25 32.84
C SER A 137 24.98 27.86 32.25
N CYS A 138 24.09 27.44 31.35
CA CYS A 138 24.37 26.29 30.49
C CYS A 138 25.41 26.71 29.43
N VAL A 139 26.69 26.70 29.78
CA VAL A 139 27.77 26.64 28.79
C VAL A 139 28.07 25.17 28.57
N VAL A 140 27.62 24.63 27.43
CA VAL A 140 28.04 23.28 27.01
C VAL A 140 29.47 23.42 26.48
N SER A 141 30.45 22.95 27.27
CA SER A 141 31.84 22.86 26.83
C SER A 141 31.98 21.88 25.66
N ASN A 142 32.71 22.29 24.63
CA ASN A 142 32.89 21.55 23.37
C ASN A 142 33.68 20.22 23.48
N ASP A 143 34.04 19.77 24.68
CA ASP A 143 34.84 18.54 24.88
C ASP A 143 34.00 17.25 24.89
N ASP A 144 32.67 17.34 25.03
CA ASP A 144 31.79 16.16 25.04
C ASP A 144 31.49 15.59 23.64
N ILE A 145 31.91 16.27 22.57
CA ILE A 145 31.66 15.85 21.18
C ILE A 145 32.70 14.82 20.69
N LEU A 146 33.89 14.74 21.31
CA LEU A 146 35.00 13.91 20.81
C LEU A 146 35.08 12.49 21.38
N LYS A 147 34.28 12.12 22.39
CA LYS A 147 34.35 10.77 23.00
C LYS A 147 33.43 9.71 22.37
N ARG A 148 32.64 10.02 21.34
CA ARG A 148 31.76 9.04 20.66
C ARG A 148 32.27 8.55 19.30
N LYS A 149 33.49 8.91 18.88
CA LYS A 149 34.02 8.54 17.56
C LYS A 149 35.01 7.37 17.53
N THR A 150 35.24 6.67 18.65
CA THR A 150 36.05 5.44 18.67
C THR A 150 35.48 4.43 19.67
N ALA A 151 34.59 3.58 19.20
CA ALA A 151 34.28 2.25 19.74
C ALA A 151 33.66 1.42 18.61
#